data_AF-A0A7X1HQM0-F1
#
_entry.id   AF-A0A7X1HQM0-F1
#
_cell.length_a   1.000
_cell.length_b   1.000
_cell.length_c   1.000
_cell.angle_alpha   90.00
_cell.angle_beta   90.00
_cell.angle_gamma   90.00
#
_symmetry.space_group_name_H-M   'P 1'
#
loop_
_entity.id
_entity.type
_entity.pdbx_description
1 polymer ?
#
loop_
_entity_poly.entity_id
_entity_poly.type
_entity_poly.pdbx_seq_one_letter_code
_entity_poly.pdbx_strand_id
1 'polypeptide(L)'
;MNKLEKIIKEKNLKFKGISTHLFAADYKDMLEIEKKFEDIVNILGKERFEIIHTQNSAGIISVEGKNSTHIRCGTILFGLQEIGYHDPKIKRAFKLCGKILGIKDIKDLKYIGYEKKRSN
;
A
#
# COMPACT_ATOMS: atom_id res chain seq x y z
N MET A 1 21.15 25.79 4.32
CA MET A 1 19.91 25.61 5.11
C MET A 1 18.73 25.93 4.22
N ASN A 2 17.79 25.00 4.04
CA ASN A 2 16.69 25.15 3.09
C ASN A 2 15.71 26.23 3.58
N LYS A 3 15.10 27.04 2.70
CA LYS A 3 14.20 28.16 3.10
C LYS A 3 13.08 27.70 4.03
N LEU A 4 12.56 26.49 3.79
CA LEU A 4 11.54 25.84 4.61
C LEU A 4 12.02 25.56 6.05
N GLU A 5 13.19 24.93 6.19
CA GLU A 5 13.78 24.59 7.48
C GLU A 5 13.97 25.85 8.35
N LYS A 6 14.42 26.94 7.72
CA LYS A 6 14.57 28.25 8.38
C LYS A 6 13.25 28.76 8.92
N ILE A 7 12.19 28.77 8.09
CA ILE A 7 10.85 29.23 8.50
C ILE A 7 10.30 28.39 9.66
N ILE A 8 10.45 27.07 9.60
CA ILE A 8 9.96 26.16 10.63
C ILE A 8 10.65 26.42 11.98
N LYS A 9 11.99 26.58 11.96
CA LYS A 9 12.78 26.84 13.16
C LYS A 9 12.51 28.24 13.74
N GLU A 10 12.52 29.28 12.90
CA GLU A 10 12.30 30.68 13.34
C GLU A 10 10.91 30.91 13.92
N LYS A 11 9.87 30.31 13.33
CA LYS A 11 8.50 30.44 13.81
C LYS A 11 8.10 29.39 14.84
N ASN A 12 9.04 28.52 15.24
CA ASN A 12 8.81 27.38 16.12
C ASN A 12 7.56 26.56 15.74
N LEU A 13 7.39 26.28 14.45
CA LEU A 13 6.20 25.59 13.95
C LEU A 13 6.16 24.15 14.48
N LYS A 14 4.93 23.70 14.78
CA LYS A 14 4.58 22.33 15.13
C LYS A 14 3.48 21.86 14.18
N PHE A 15 3.50 20.58 13.84
CA PHE A 15 2.63 20.01 12.82
C PHE A 15 1.92 18.78 13.35
N LYS A 16 0.67 18.59 12.90
CA LYS A 16 -0.08 17.38 13.22
C LYS A 16 0.61 16.12 12.67
N GLY A 17 1.24 16.22 11.51
CA GLY A 17 2.06 15.15 11.02
C GLY A 17 2.71 15.41 9.68
N ILE A 18 3.52 14.44 9.26
CA ILE A 18 4.23 14.39 7.98
C ILE A 18 4.16 12.96 7.45
N SER A 19 4.07 12.82 6.13
CA SER A 19 4.00 11.50 5.53
C SER A 19 4.55 11.44 4.12
N THR A 20 4.89 10.23 3.70
CA THR A 20 5.09 9.84 2.31
C THR A 20 4.30 8.57 2.01
N HIS A 21 4.35 8.09 0.77
CA HIS A 21 3.71 6.85 0.34
C HIS A 21 4.75 5.97 -0.38
N LEU A 22 4.89 4.72 0.06
CA LEU A 22 5.77 3.75 -0.59
C LEU A 22 5.07 3.17 -1.83
N PHE A 23 5.79 3.04 -2.94
CA PHE A 23 5.26 2.38 -4.13
C PHE A 23 5.32 0.87 -3.98
N ALA A 24 4.29 0.18 -4.43
CA ALA A 24 4.21 -1.27 -4.44
C ALA A 24 4.87 -1.86 -5.71
N ALA A 25 6.18 -1.60 -5.90
CA ALA A 25 6.88 -2.07 -7.10
C ALA A 25 8.21 -2.79 -6.76
N ASP A 26 9.19 -2.08 -6.19
CA ASP A 26 10.51 -2.63 -5.89
C ASP A 26 10.93 -2.35 -4.44
N TYR A 27 11.46 -3.36 -3.75
CA TYR A 27 11.95 -3.25 -2.38
C TYR A 27 13.09 -2.23 -2.24
N LYS A 28 13.99 -2.13 -3.22
CA LYS A 28 15.08 -1.14 -3.22
C LYS A 28 14.54 0.28 -3.30
N ASP A 29 13.52 0.51 -4.12
CA ASP A 29 12.86 1.81 -4.22
C ASP A 29 12.17 2.18 -2.90
N MET A 30 11.53 1.20 -2.23
CA MET A 30 10.94 1.42 -0.91
C MET A 30 11.99 1.87 0.12
N LEU A 31 13.16 1.21 0.16
CA LEU A 31 14.26 1.57 1.06
C LEU A 31 14.84 2.95 0.73
N GLU A 32 14.96 3.30 -0.55
CA GLU A 32 15.46 4.62 -0.95
C GLU A 32 14.49 5.73 -0.52
N ILE A 33 13.19 5.52 -0.71
CA ILE A 33 12.16 6.47 -0.28
C ILE A 33 12.12 6.58 1.24
N GLU A 34 12.21 5.46 1.96
CA GLU A 34 12.25 5.44 3.42
C GLU A 34 13.44 6.25 3.94
N LYS A 35 14.64 6.02 3.39
CA LYS A 35 15.85 6.75 3.79
C LYS A 35 15.73 8.25 3.52
N LYS A 36 15.30 8.64 2.31
CA LYS A 36 15.11 10.07 1.98
C LYS A 36 14.10 10.74 2.91
N PHE A 37 13.02 10.03 3.24
CA PHE A 37 12.01 10.56 4.15
C PHE A 37 12.54 10.68 5.58
N GLU A 38 13.28 9.69 6.08
CA GLU A 38 13.98 9.74 7.36
C GLU A 38 14.91 10.98 7.43
N ASP A 39 15.74 11.18 6.40
CA ASP A 39 16.66 12.32 6.35
C ASP A 39 15.91 13.66 6.43
N ILE A 40 14.79 13.79 5.70
CA ILE A 40 13.94 14.99 5.74
C ILE A 40 13.36 15.20 7.14
N VAL A 41 12.80 14.16 7.77
CA VAL A 41 12.21 14.25 9.11
C VAL A 41 13.27 14.67 10.14
N ASN A 42 14.47 14.12 10.05
CA ASN A 42 15.57 14.46 10.95
C ASN A 42 16.06 15.90 10.76
N ILE A 43 16.17 16.39 9.51
CA ILE A 43 16.55 17.78 9.22
C ILE A 43 15.51 18.76 9.79
N LEU A 44 14.22 18.43 9.66
CA LEU A 44 13.13 19.28 10.13
C LEU A 44 12.93 19.23 11.65
N GLY A 45 13.38 18.17 12.32
CA GLY A 45 13.18 17.92 13.74
C GLY A 45 11.94 17.06 13.98
N LYS A 46 12.15 15.76 14.25
CA LYS A 46 11.07 14.77 14.42
C LYS A 46 10.07 15.16 15.51
N GLU A 47 10.54 15.82 16.55
CA GLU A 47 9.77 16.28 17.71
C GLU A 47 8.71 17.34 17.36
N ARG A 48 8.78 17.91 16.16
CA ARG A 48 7.79 18.88 15.66
C ARG A 48 6.54 18.21 15.09
N PHE A 49 6.55 16.90 14.89
CA PHE A 49 5.47 16.15 14.28
C PHE A 49 4.83 15.20 15.30
N GLU A 50 3.52 15.32 15.51
CA GLU A 50 2.80 14.35 16.34
C GLU A 50 2.67 12.98 15.64
N ILE A 51 2.52 12.99 14.32
CA ILE A 51 2.31 11.80 13.50
C ILE A 51 3.34 11.74 12.37
N ILE A 52 4.03 10.62 12.26
CA ILE A 52 4.98 10.34 11.18
C ILE A 52 4.60 8.96 10.63
N HIS A 53 4.31 8.85 9.35
CA HIS A 53 4.03 7.55 8.74
C HIS A 53 4.45 7.44 7.27
N THR A 54 5.00 6.30 6.92
CA THR A 54 5.42 5.95 5.55
C THR A 54 4.74 4.69 5.03
N GLN A 55 4.58 3.69 5.91
CA GLN A 55 4.17 2.34 5.56
C GLN A 55 2.68 2.26 5.19
N ASN A 56 2.41 1.72 4.00
CA ASN A 56 1.11 1.21 3.56
C ASN A 56 1.04 -0.31 3.79
N SER A 57 0.01 -0.99 3.25
CA SER A 57 -0.13 -2.46 3.34
C SER A 57 1.14 -3.23 2.96
N ALA A 58 1.79 -2.88 1.84
CA ALA A 58 3.04 -3.51 1.43
C ALA A 58 4.21 -3.11 2.36
N GLY A 59 4.34 -1.81 2.66
CA GLY A 59 5.40 -1.29 3.50
C GLY A 59 5.46 -1.87 4.91
N ILE A 60 4.32 -2.23 5.50
CA ILE A 60 4.25 -2.86 6.84
C ILE A 60 5.00 -4.19 6.89
N ILE A 61 4.99 -4.95 5.79
CA ILE A 61 5.63 -6.27 5.71
C ILE A 61 7.07 -6.14 5.23
N SER A 62 7.35 -5.12 4.43
CA SER A 62 8.61 -5.02 3.68
C SER A 62 9.68 -4.17 4.37
N VAL A 63 9.32 -3.08 5.06
CA VAL A 63 10.29 -2.14 5.64
C VAL A 63 10.03 -1.89 7.13
N GLU A 64 11.06 -1.47 7.86
CA GLU A 64 10.97 -1.25 9.32
C GLU A 64 10.07 -0.07 9.70
N GLY A 65 10.04 0.99 8.87
CA GLY A 65 9.30 2.21 9.17
C GLY A 65 10.05 3.14 10.11
N LYS A 66 11.37 3.30 9.94
CA LYS A 66 12.20 4.04 10.90
C LYS A 66 11.71 5.49 11.08
N ASN A 67 11.62 5.93 12.34
CA ASN A 67 10.99 7.19 12.77
C ASN A 67 9.48 7.32 12.54
N SER A 68 8.81 6.32 11.96
CA SER A 68 7.35 6.32 11.89
C SER A 68 6.78 6.08 13.28
N THR A 69 5.77 6.87 13.65
CA THR A 69 4.98 6.68 14.86
C THR A 69 3.67 5.95 14.57
N HIS A 70 3.23 5.93 13.31
CA HIS A 70 1.98 5.33 12.87
C HIS A 70 2.17 4.55 11.56
N ILE A 71 1.28 3.60 11.31
CA ILE A 71 1.22 2.83 10.06
C ILE A 71 -0.16 2.99 9.42
N ARG A 72 -0.26 2.87 8.10
CA ARG A 72 -1.55 2.89 7.38
C ARG A 72 -1.83 1.52 6.77
N CYS A 73 -2.49 0.66 7.54
CA CYS A 73 -2.94 -0.64 7.08
C CYS A 73 -4.29 -0.54 6.36
N GLY A 74 -4.37 -1.08 5.14
CA GLY A 74 -5.60 -1.06 4.34
C GLY A 74 -5.96 -2.45 3.85
N THR A 75 -5.65 -2.75 2.59
CA THR A 75 -5.88 -4.05 1.92
C THR A 75 -5.42 -5.26 2.73
N ILE A 76 -4.31 -5.12 3.46
CA ILE A 76 -3.75 -6.22 4.24
C ILE A 76 -4.66 -6.68 5.40
N LEU A 77 -5.51 -5.80 5.92
CA LEU A 77 -6.51 -6.15 6.95
C LEU A 77 -7.54 -7.14 6.43
N PHE A 78 -7.76 -7.17 5.11
CA PHE A 78 -8.65 -8.11 4.45
C PHE A 78 -7.93 -9.37 3.94
N GLY A 79 -6.63 -9.48 4.23
CA GLY A 79 -5.75 -10.51 3.69
C GLY A 79 -5.60 -10.45 2.17
N LEU A 80 -5.75 -9.25 1.60
CA LEU A 80 -5.42 -8.97 0.21
C LEU A 80 -3.97 -8.50 0.15
N GLN A 81 -3.11 -9.32 -0.46
CA GLN A 81 -1.68 -9.07 -0.58
C GLN A 81 -1.36 -8.58 -2.00
N GLU A 82 -0.47 -7.60 -2.11
CA GLU A 82 -0.08 -6.99 -3.38
C GLU A 82 0.95 -7.87 -4.12
N ILE A 83 1.01 -7.73 -5.43
CA ILE A 83 1.97 -8.49 -6.26
C ILE A 83 3.39 -8.16 -5.80
N GLY A 84 4.23 -9.18 -5.62
CA GLY A 84 5.61 -9.04 -5.16
C GLY A 84 5.82 -9.24 -3.66
N TYR A 85 4.75 -9.34 -2.86
CA TYR A 85 4.84 -9.52 -1.40
C TYR A 85 3.83 -10.57 -0.93
N HIS A 86 4.32 -11.61 -0.23
CA HIS A 86 3.47 -12.68 0.29
C HIS A 86 3.93 -13.15 1.67
N ASP A 87 3.06 -13.00 2.67
CA ASP A 87 3.15 -13.65 3.98
C ASP A 87 2.07 -14.74 4.09
N PRO A 88 2.44 -16.02 4.24
CA PRO A 88 1.50 -17.12 4.35
C PRO A 88 0.66 -17.10 5.64
N LYS A 89 1.06 -16.33 6.66
CA LYS A 89 0.33 -16.19 7.92
C LYS A 89 -0.89 -15.25 7.78
N ILE A 90 -0.92 -14.42 6.74
CA ILE A 90 -2.00 -13.47 6.51
C ILE A 90 -3.17 -14.17 5.80
N LYS A 91 -4.31 -14.26 6.49
CA LYS A 91 -5.51 -14.96 6.02
C LYS A 91 -6.46 -14.02 5.30
N ARG A 92 -7.02 -14.48 4.18
CA ARG A 92 -8.07 -13.75 3.45
C ARG A 92 -9.35 -13.67 4.28
N ALA A 93 -9.91 -12.48 4.39
CA ALA A 93 -11.10 -12.21 5.20
C ALA A 93 -12.41 -12.67 4.52
N PHE A 94 -12.42 -12.80 3.19
CA PHE A 94 -13.64 -13.15 2.46
C PHE A 94 -13.37 -14.07 1.25
N LYS A 95 -14.40 -14.79 0.84
CA LYS A 95 -14.42 -15.63 -0.35
C LYS A 95 -15.69 -15.35 -1.14
N LEU A 96 -15.55 -15.22 -2.46
CA LEU A 96 -16.69 -15.19 -3.37
C LEU A 96 -17.05 -16.63 -3.76
N CYS A 97 -18.28 -17.05 -3.48
CA CYS A 97 -18.78 -18.39 -3.76
C CYS A 97 -20.07 -18.30 -4.58
N GLY A 98 -20.18 -19.15 -5.60
CA GLY A 98 -21.41 -19.36 -6.36
C GLY A 98 -21.88 -20.82 -6.22
N LYS A 99 -23.16 -21.07 -6.49
CA LYS A 99 -23.71 -22.44 -6.58
C LYS A 99 -23.79 -22.87 -8.03
N ILE A 100 -23.53 -24.14 -8.31
CA ILE A 100 -23.82 -24.74 -9.62
C ILE A 100 -25.34 -24.89 -9.71
N LEU A 101 -25.96 -24.19 -10.67
CA LEU A 101 -27.41 -24.24 -10.90
C LEU A 101 -27.82 -25.24 -11.98
N GLY A 102 -26.91 -25.64 -12.85
CA GLY A 102 -27.20 -26.59 -13.91
C GLY A 102 -25.93 -27.09 -14.58
N ILE A 103 -25.95 -28.38 -14.95
CA ILE A 103 -24.91 -29.05 -15.72
C ILE A 103 -25.61 -29.59 -16.96
N LYS A 104 -25.08 -29.30 -18.15
CA LYS A 104 -25.65 -29.71 -19.43
C LYS A 104 -24.53 -30.14 -20.37
N ASP A 105 -24.72 -31.27 -21.05
CA ASP A 105 -23.86 -31.66 -22.17
C ASP A 105 -24.34 -30.98 -23.45
N ILE A 106 -23.51 -30.12 -24.02
CA ILE A 106 -23.84 -29.33 -25.21
C ILE A 106 -22.81 -29.63 -26.30
N LYS A 107 -23.29 -30.00 -27.50
CA LYS A 107 -22.43 -30.35 -28.64
C LYS A 107 -21.91 -29.13 -29.42
N ASP A 108 -22.63 -28.00 -29.39
CA ASP A 108 -22.25 -26.76 -30.10
C ASP A 108 -22.22 -25.55 -29.15
N LEU A 109 -21.02 -25.03 -28.90
CA LEU A 109 -20.76 -23.90 -28.01
C LEU A 109 -21.10 -22.54 -28.65
N LYS A 110 -21.44 -22.48 -29.95
CA LYS A 110 -21.73 -21.22 -30.66
C LYS A 110 -22.89 -20.42 -30.07
N TYR A 111 -23.76 -21.07 -29.30
CA TYR A 111 -24.97 -20.50 -28.71
C TYR A 111 -24.90 -20.34 -27.18
N ILE A 112 -23.73 -20.48 -26.57
CA ILE A 112 -23.53 -20.22 -25.13
C ILE A 112 -23.07 -18.77 -24.94
N GLY A 113 -23.88 -17.97 -24.24
CA GLY A 113 -23.69 -16.53 -24.05
C GLY A 113 -24.78 -15.71 -24.75
N TYR A 114 -24.88 -14.42 -24.44
CA TYR A 114 -25.90 -13.55 -25.04
C TYR A 114 -25.64 -13.25 -26.52
N GLU A 115 -24.36 -13.17 -26.91
CA GLU A 115 -23.95 -12.95 -28.29
C GLU A 115 -23.40 -14.23 -28.92
N LYS A 116 -23.67 -14.44 -30.22
CA LYS A 116 -23.02 -15.50 -30.99
C LYS A 116 -21.51 -15.23 -31.03
N LYS A 117 -20.72 -16.19 -30.57
CA LYS A 117 -19.27 -16.15 -30.74
C LYS A 117 -18.97 -16.14 -32.25
N ARG A 118 -18.44 -15.03 -32.77
CA ARG A 118 -18.01 -14.95 -34.18
C ARG A 118 -16.91 -16.00 -34.38
N SER A 119 -17.07 -16.82 -35.41
CA SER A 119 -15.99 -17.71 -35.85
C SER A 119 -14.96 -16.81 -36.54
N ASN A 120 -13.72 -16.80 -36.04
CA ASN A 120 -12.59 -16.28 -36.82
C ASN A 120 -12.29 -17.25 -37.96
#